data_AF-A0A1M4VJQ6-F1
#
_entry.id   AF-A0A1M4VJQ6-F1
#
_cell.length_a   1.000
_cell.length_b   1.000
_cell.length_c   1.000
_cell.angle_alpha   90.00
_cell.angle_beta   90.00
_cell.angle_gamma   90.00
#
_symmetry.space_group_name_H-M   'P 1'
#
loop_
_entity.id
_entity.type
_entity.pdbx_description
1 polymer ?
#
loop_
_entity_poly.entity_id
_entity_poly.type
_entity_poly.pdbx_seq_one_letter_code
_entity_poly.pdbx_strand_id
1 'polypeptide(L)'
;MSTTTIEQARFDARLPKEQKQFFEKAAYLGGYRNLTDFVIRVVQEKAKEIIKEKEQVIASERDSQIFFDAITNPKKPSETLKNALNDYNSFIANSK
;
A
#
# COMPACT_ATOMS: atom_id res chain seq x y z
N MET A 1 -6.84 30.56 -9.70
CA MET A 1 -6.56 29.13 -9.94
C MET A 1 -5.22 28.83 -9.31
N SER A 2 -5.19 28.10 -8.20
CA SER A 2 -3.96 27.76 -7.51
C SER A 2 -3.21 26.72 -8.34
N THR A 3 -2.08 27.10 -8.91
CA THR A 3 -1.19 26.18 -9.62
C THR A 3 -0.52 25.27 -8.58
N THR A 4 -0.93 24.02 -8.51
CA THR A 4 -0.24 23.00 -7.70
C THR A 4 1.13 22.76 -8.30
N THR A 5 2.17 23.37 -7.72
CA THR A 5 3.56 23.07 -8.05
C THR A 5 3.84 21.64 -7.63
N ILE A 6 4.19 20.77 -8.59
CA ILE A 6 4.58 19.39 -8.28
C ILE A 6 6.02 19.42 -7.75
N GLU A 7 6.18 19.08 -6.48
CA GLU A 7 7.49 18.93 -5.86
C GLU A 7 8.21 17.71 -6.44
N GLN A 8 9.41 17.90 -6.96
CA GLN A 8 10.20 16.84 -7.59
C GLN A 8 11.28 16.34 -6.64
N ALA A 9 11.43 15.02 -6.53
CA ALA A 9 12.48 14.36 -5.77
C ALA A 9 13.40 13.53 -6.69
N ARG A 10 14.68 13.38 -6.30
CA ARG A 10 15.67 12.61 -7.05
C ARG A 10 15.77 11.18 -6.54
N PHE A 11 16.02 10.26 -7.47
CA PHE A 11 16.39 8.88 -7.18
C PHE A 11 17.83 8.66 -7.64
N ASP A 12 18.75 8.44 -6.68
CA ASP A 12 20.17 8.24 -6.95
C ASP A 12 20.59 6.80 -6.63
N ALA A 13 21.18 6.09 -7.60
CA ALA A 13 21.65 4.72 -7.44
C ALA A 13 23.01 4.50 -8.12
N ARG A 14 23.88 3.71 -7.50
CA ARG A 14 25.13 3.23 -8.09
C ARG A 14 25.00 1.76 -8.44
N LEU A 15 25.31 1.41 -9.69
CA LEU A 15 25.23 0.04 -10.19
C LEU A 15 26.61 -0.45 -10.62
N PRO A 16 26.98 -1.71 -10.32
CA PRO A 16 28.09 -2.37 -10.99
C PRO A 16 27.91 -2.34 -12.51
N LYS A 17 29.03 -2.30 -13.25
CA LYS A 17 29.02 -2.20 -14.72
C LYS A 17 28.22 -3.32 -15.36
N GLU A 18 28.40 -4.55 -14.89
CA GLU A 18 27.70 -5.73 -15.41
C GLU A 18 26.18 -5.63 -15.19
N GLN A 19 25.74 -5.17 -14.02
CA GLN A 19 24.33 -4.97 -13.73
C GLN A 19 23.72 -3.88 -14.64
N LYS A 20 24.44 -2.78 -14.85
CA LYS A 20 24.02 -1.73 -15.78
C LYS A 20 23.85 -2.29 -17.20
N GLN A 21 24.84 -3.04 -17.70
CA GLN A 21 24.79 -3.65 -19.03
C GLN A 21 23.62 -4.64 -19.18
N PHE A 22 23.38 -5.44 -18.14
CA PHE A 22 22.25 -6.36 -18.10
C PHE A 22 20.91 -5.61 -18.19
N PHE A 23 20.73 -4.54 -17.42
CA PHE A 23 19.52 -3.73 -17.48
C PHE A 23 19.37 -2.98 -18.80
N GLU A 24 20.45 -2.49 -19.40
CA GLU A 24 20.41 -1.84 -20.72
C GLU A 24 19.97 -2.83 -21.81
N LYS A 25 20.46 -4.08 -21.75
CA LYS A 25 20.01 -5.14 -22.65
C LYS A 25 18.52 -5.45 -22.46
N ALA A 26 18.06 -5.56 -21.21
CA ALA A 26 16.64 -5.78 -20.91
C ALA A 26 15.76 -4.61 -21.38
N ALA A 27 16.20 -3.37 -21.16
CA ALA A 27 15.51 -2.16 -21.61
C ALA A 27 15.36 -2.13 -23.14
N TYR A 28 16.43 -2.47 -23.88
CA TYR A 28 16.40 -2.56 -25.34
C TYR A 28 15.41 -3.63 -25.83
N LEU A 29 15.52 -4.85 -25.30
CA LEU A 29 14.65 -5.96 -25.70
C LEU A 29 13.18 -5.75 -25.32
N GLY A 30 12.92 -5.06 -24.20
CA GLY A 30 11.59 -4.71 -23.73
C GLY A 30 10.97 -3.48 -24.43
N GLY A 31 11.69 -2.82 -25.36
CA GLY A 31 11.19 -1.67 -26.10
C GLY A 31 11.11 -0.38 -25.30
N TYR A 32 11.87 -0.25 -24.22
CA TYR A 32 11.93 0.97 -23.40
C TYR A 32 12.81 2.03 -24.05
N ARG A 33 12.50 3.31 -23.80
CA ARG A 33 13.21 4.43 -24.45
C ARG A 33 14.67 4.54 -24.02
N ASN A 34 14.94 4.23 -22.75
CA ASN A 34 16.27 4.22 -22.15
C ASN A 34 16.24 3.48 -20.80
N LEU A 35 17.41 3.32 -20.18
CA LEU A 35 17.56 2.63 -18.90
C LEU A 35 16.74 3.28 -17.77
N THR A 36 16.67 4.61 -17.72
CA THR A 36 15.91 5.32 -16.67
C THR A 36 14.41 5.04 -16.81
N ASP A 37 13.86 5.14 -18.03
CA ASP A 37 12.45 4.83 -18.31
C ASP A 37 12.11 3.38 -17.94
N PHE A 38 13.01 2.44 -18.27
CA PHE A 38 12.89 1.04 -17.85
C PHE A 38 12.83 0.88 -16.33
N VAL A 39 13.82 1.40 -15.60
CA VAL A 39 13.90 1.26 -14.14
C VAL A 39 12.67 1.86 -13.47
N ILE A 40 12.28 3.09 -13.83
CA ILE A 40 11.15 3.77 -13.19
C ILE A 40 9.84 3.03 -13.45
N ARG A 41 9.57 2.59 -14.68
CA ARG A 41 8.32 1.87 -15.00
C ARG A 41 8.23 0.53 -14.29
N VAL A 42 9.28 -0.28 -14.38
CA VAL A 42 9.30 -1.62 -13.76
C VAL A 42 9.20 -1.52 -12.24
N VAL A 43 9.93 -0.59 -11.62
CA VAL A 43 9.84 -0.36 -10.17
C VAL A 43 8.46 0.14 -9.78
N GLN A 44 7.85 1.03 -10.55
CA GLN A 44 6.50 1.52 -10.29
C GLN A 44 5.44 0.40 -10.38
N GLU A 45 5.52 -0.46 -11.39
CA GLU A 45 4.64 -1.61 -11.53
C GLU A 45 4.79 -2.57 -10.35
N LYS A 46 6.02 -2.94 -10.00
CA LYS A 46 6.28 -3.82 -8.87
C LYS A 46 5.85 -3.21 -7.53
N ALA A 47 6.04 -1.91 -7.34
CA ALA A 47 5.60 -1.20 -6.15
C ALA A 47 4.06 -1.27 -6.01
N LYS A 48 3.32 -1.07 -7.10
CA LYS A 48 1.85 -1.20 -7.10
C LYS A 48 1.41 -2.60 -6.72
N GLU A 49 2.07 -3.64 -7.25
CA GLU A 49 1.78 -5.03 -6.90
C GLU A 49 2.00 -5.29 -5.41
N ILE A 50 3.14 -4.86 -4.87
CA ILE A 50 3.49 -5.06 -3.45
C ILE A 50 2.47 -4.35 -2.55
N ILE A 51 2.17 -3.08 -2.82
CA ILE A 51 1.20 -2.31 -2.03
C ILE A 51 -0.17 -2.98 -2.09
N LYS A 52 -0.64 -3.33 -3.29
CA LYS A 52 -1.91 -4.02 -3.46
C LYS A 52 -1.96 -5.32 -2.67
N GLU A 53 -0.91 -6.14 -2.76
CA GLU A 53 -0.84 -7.41 -2.03
C GLU A 53 -0.90 -7.23 -0.51
N LYS A 54 -0.23 -6.20 0.03
CA LYS A 54 -0.14 -5.98 1.48
C LYS A 54 -1.33 -5.22 2.07
N GLU A 55 -1.96 -4.35 1.30
CA GLU A 55 -3.08 -3.52 1.76
C GLU A 55 -4.45 -4.10 1.43
N GLN A 56 -4.51 -5.22 0.71
CA GLN A 56 -5.78 -5.87 0.38
C GLN A 56 -6.41 -6.52 1.62
N VAL A 57 -7.46 -5.87 2.15
CA VAL A 57 -8.21 -6.31 3.34
C VAL A 57 -9.13 -7.50 3.03
N ILE A 58 -9.70 -7.55 1.83
CA ILE A 58 -10.55 -8.65 1.36
C ILE A 58 -9.77 -9.39 0.28
N ALA A 59 -8.95 -10.35 0.71
CA ALA A 59 -8.01 -11.07 -0.15
C ALA A 59 -8.59 -12.38 -0.70
N SER A 60 -9.57 -12.97 -0.02
CA SER A 60 -10.20 -14.23 -0.40
C SER A 60 -11.73 -14.15 -0.44
N GLU A 61 -12.35 -15.13 -1.11
CA GLU A 61 -13.80 -15.32 -1.11
C GLU A 61 -14.35 -15.50 0.31
N ARG A 62 -13.60 -16.21 1.17
CA ARG A 62 -13.92 -16.38 2.58
C ARG A 62 -13.95 -15.04 3.32
N ASP A 63 -12.96 -14.18 3.09
CA ASP A 63 -12.92 -12.85 3.72
C ASP A 63 -14.08 -11.99 3.24
N SER A 64 -14.43 -12.09 1.94
CA SER A 64 -15.57 -11.39 1.36
C SER A 64 -16.88 -11.81 2.01
N GLN A 65 -17.07 -13.11 2.25
CA GLN A 65 -18.27 -13.61 2.92
C GLN A 65 -18.34 -13.12 4.37
N ILE A 66 -17.23 -13.21 5.12
CA ILE A 66 -17.17 -12.73 6.51
C ILE A 66 -17.47 -11.23 6.58
N PHE A 67 -16.87 -10.44 5.68
CA PHE A 67 -17.09 -9.00 5.61
C PHE A 67 -18.54 -8.65 5.25
N PHE A 68 -19.09 -9.32 4.23
CA PHE A 68 -20.48 -9.12 3.81
C PHE A 68 -21.45 -9.45 4.94
N ASP A 69 -21.30 -10.63 5.56
CA ASP A 69 -22.13 -11.05 6.70
C ASP A 69 -22.03 -10.07 7.88
N ALA A 70 -20.84 -9.53 8.16
CA ALA A 70 -20.65 -8.54 9.21
C ALA A 70 -21.42 -7.22 8.95
N ILE A 71 -21.54 -6.81 7.68
CA ILE A 71 -22.29 -5.61 7.28
C ILE A 71 -23.80 -5.89 7.26
N THR A 72 -24.23 -7.00 6.65
CA THR A 72 -25.66 -7.29 6.45
C THR A 72 -26.33 -7.88 7.69
N ASN A 73 -25.56 -8.50 8.59
CA ASN A 73 -26.07 -9.09 9.83
C ASN A 73 -25.19 -8.69 11.03
N PRO A 74 -25.25 -7.42 11.45
CA PRO A 74 -24.39 -6.92 12.51
C PRO A 74 -24.72 -7.59 13.84
N LYS A 75 -23.70 -8.22 14.45
CA LYS A 75 -23.83 -8.84 15.77
C LYS A 75 -23.86 -7.78 16.87
N LYS A 76 -24.58 -8.07 17.96
CA LYS A 76 -24.55 -7.21 19.16
C LYS A 76 -23.15 -7.20 19.77
N PRO A 77 -22.72 -6.06 20.38
CA PRO A 77 -21.44 -5.98 21.08
C PRO A 77 -21.31 -7.05 22.17
N SER A 78 -20.13 -7.66 22.29
CA SER A 78 -19.82 -8.58 23.38
C SER A 78 -19.71 -7.84 24.72
N GLU A 79 -19.87 -8.57 25.83
CA GLU A 79 -19.64 -8.00 27.18
C GLU A 79 -18.23 -7.45 27.34
N THR A 80 -17.22 -8.09 26.73
CA THR A 80 -15.85 -7.58 26.72
C THR A 80 -15.73 -6.22 26.02
N LEU A 81 -16.43 -6.01 24.90
CA LEU A 81 -16.40 -4.74 24.17
C LEU A 81 -17.13 -3.63 24.93
N LYS A 82 -18.24 -3.97 25.61
CA LYS A 82 -18.96 -3.05 26.49
C LYS A 82 -18.11 -2.62 27.69
N ASN A 83 -17.39 -3.55 28.31
CA ASN A 83 -16.49 -3.26 29.43
C ASN A 83 -15.34 -2.35 28.97
N ALA A 84 -14.71 -2.63 27.83
CA ALA A 84 -13.65 -1.79 27.28
C ALA A 84 -14.12 -0.34 27.02
N LEU A 85 -15.37 -0.16 26.56
CA LEU A 85 -15.97 1.17 26.41
C LEU A 85 -16.15 1.88 27.77
N ASN A 86 -16.59 1.16 28.80
CA ASN A 86 -16.72 1.71 30.15
C ASN A 86 -15.36 2.12 30.74
N ASP A 87 -14.32 1.32 30.52
CA ASP A 87 -12.95 1.61 30.94
C ASP A 87 -12.42 2.88 30.26
N TYR A 88 -12.61 2.99 28.94
CA TYR A 88 -12.26 4.18 28.17
C TYR A 88 -12.99 5.43 28.68
N ASN A 89 -14.31 5.35 28.89
CA ASN A 89 -15.11 6.47 29.40
C ASN A 89 -14.64 6.92 30.79
N SER A 90 -14.30 5.96 31.66
CA SER A 90 -13.77 6.24 33.00
C SER A 90 -12.39 6.90 32.92
N PHE A 91 -11.51 6.43 32.02
CA PHE A 91 -10.21 7.04 31.77
C PHE A 91 -10.35 8.50 31.29
N ILE A 92 -11.21 8.75 30.30
CA ILE A 92 -11.45 10.11 29.78
C ILE A 92 -12.06 11.03 30.84
N ALA A 93 -12.98 10.52 31.68
CA ALA A 93 -13.58 11.29 32.76
C ALA A 93 -12.58 11.66 33.87
N ASN A 94 -11.64 10.77 34.18
CA ASN A 94 -10.61 10.99 35.20
C ASN A 94 -9.40 11.79 34.68
N SER A 95 -9.26 11.96 33.36
CA SER A 95 -8.19 12.72 32.71
C SER A 95 -8.59 14.18 32.41
N LYS A 96 -9.77 14.62 32.85
CA LYS A 96 -10.21 16.02 32.89
C LYS A 96 -10.13 16.56 34.31
#